data_AF-A0A5N6XYM4-F1
#
_entry.id   AF-A0A5N6XYM4-F1
#
_cell.length_a   1.000
_cell.length_b   1.000
_cell.length_c   1.000
_cell.angle_alpha   90.00
_cell.angle_beta   90.00
_cell.angle_gamma   90.00
#
_symmetry.space_group_name_H-M   'P 1'
#
loop_
_entity.id
_entity.type
_entity.pdbx_description
1 polymer ?
#
loop_
_entity_poly.entity_id
_entity_poly.type
_entity_poly.pdbx_seq_one_letter_code
_entity_poly.pdbx_strand_id
1 'polypeptide(L)'
;MTRWKSSQYKAIIFDLGGVISTWDLPEDTVISAQIFKRMLISQTWSDYERGKLNQDSCYQRLAEDFGIDSAEIAHAVRQARESLVTDTAFMNIISEIRAGASHIAIFAMSNISQPDYAALLLDHREMCSFDRVFPSGCYGTRKPELSFYNKVLREIDTPPENVIFVDDKLENVISAQSIGIHGIVYTNAAEVGRQLRNLIFDPVERGRGFLRRNAGQLHSITEANQIVRENFSQLLILEATGDKSLVSLEYHQKSWNFFQGNPILTTETFPDDVGTTSLALMTLPTDTKTANLLLDEISGLVNADGIVTTYFDQTRERIDPVVCVNVLRLFCTYGRGIALPLTLQWVYDVLAHRAYLNGTRYYATPESFLYFVGQLCRFSTGVLALRPLETLLIDRLKERLQVKADPLSLAMRILTCLSVGVTQIEVDLRELLAMQCEDGSWEPCPFTRYGLSKVSIGNRGLTTAFAVKAVEMCRGS
;
A
#
# COMPACT_ATOMS: atom_id res chain seq x y z
N MET A 1 6.52 17.28 11.00
CA MET A 1 5.63 16.41 11.80
C MET A 1 4.25 16.37 11.16
N THR A 2 4.09 15.61 10.08
CA THR A 2 2.79 15.40 9.45
C THR A 2 2.15 14.19 10.13
N ARG A 3 1.51 14.42 11.29
CA ARG A 3 0.64 13.41 11.90
C ARG A 3 -0.46 13.08 10.91
N TRP A 4 -0.74 11.80 10.68
CA TRP A 4 -1.99 11.39 10.05
C TRP A 4 -3.14 11.84 10.96
N LYS A 5 -3.66 13.04 10.69
CA LYS A 5 -4.98 13.48 11.15
C LYS A 5 -6.00 12.75 10.27
N SER A 6 -7.23 12.60 10.75
CA SER A 6 -8.38 12.18 9.92
C SER A 6 -8.30 12.81 8.53
N SER A 7 -8.82 12.13 7.50
CA SER A 7 -8.76 12.60 6.11
C SER A 7 -8.98 14.11 6.02
N GLN A 8 -7.99 14.84 5.51
CA GLN A 8 -8.07 16.30 5.37
C GLN A 8 -9.11 16.70 4.32
N TYR A 9 -9.48 15.75 3.45
CA TYR A 9 -10.40 15.98 2.35
C TYR A 9 -11.82 16.13 2.87
N LYS A 10 -12.58 16.98 2.19
CA LYS A 10 -14.00 17.27 2.48
C LYS A 10 -14.87 17.09 1.26
N ALA A 11 -14.28 17.06 0.07
CA ALA A 11 -15.00 16.92 -1.18
C ALA A 11 -14.22 16.06 -2.18
N ILE A 12 -14.95 15.32 -2.99
CA ILE A 12 -14.45 14.66 -4.20
C ILE A 12 -15.26 15.16 -5.37
N ILE A 13 -14.59 15.50 -6.45
CA ILE A 13 -15.20 15.93 -7.72
C ILE A 13 -14.79 14.91 -8.79
N PHE A 14 -15.75 14.26 -9.42
CA PHE A 14 -15.53 13.32 -10.51
C PHE A 14 -15.86 13.94 -11.87
N ASP A 15 -15.10 13.65 -12.92
CA ASP A 15 -15.65 13.76 -14.27
C ASP A 15 -16.80 12.77 -14.46
N LEU A 16 -17.71 13.04 -15.39
CA LEU A 16 -18.73 12.10 -15.82
C LEU A 16 -18.24 11.24 -16.98
N GLY A 17 -17.89 11.87 -18.11
CA GLY A 17 -17.46 11.16 -19.31
C GLY A 17 -16.09 10.53 -19.11
N GLY A 18 -15.93 9.26 -19.47
CA GLY A 18 -14.66 8.54 -19.35
C GLY A 18 -14.30 8.08 -17.94
N VAL A 19 -15.02 8.53 -16.90
CA VAL A 19 -14.84 8.11 -15.49
C VAL A 19 -16.07 7.37 -14.97
N ILE A 20 -17.24 8.03 -14.96
CA ILE A 20 -18.50 7.45 -14.47
C ILE A 20 -19.24 6.73 -15.60
N SER A 21 -19.20 7.31 -16.79
CA SER A 21 -19.95 6.82 -17.93
C SER A 21 -19.11 6.82 -19.20
N THR A 22 -19.29 5.77 -19.99
CA THR A 22 -18.70 5.64 -21.33
C THR A 22 -19.81 5.57 -22.36
N TRP A 23 -19.50 6.00 -23.58
CA TRP A 23 -20.41 5.90 -24.71
C TRP A 23 -19.64 5.37 -25.91
N ASP A 24 -20.36 4.73 -26.83
CA ASP A 24 -19.86 4.31 -28.12
C ASP A 24 -20.79 4.80 -29.24
N LEU A 25 -20.25 4.98 -30.45
CA LEU A 25 -21.09 5.20 -31.61
C LEU A 25 -21.49 3.83 -32.20
N PRO A 26 -22.79 3.56 -32.38
CA PRO A 26 -23.26 2.37 -33.08
C PRO A 26 -22.60 2.22 -34.46
N GLU A 27 -22.35 0.97 -34.90
CA GLU A 27 -21.69 0.68 -36.18
C GLU A 27 -22.46 1.20 -37.41
N ASP A 28 -23.78 1.36 -37.28
CA ASP A 28 -24.67 1.90 -38.30
C ASP A 28 -24.75 3.43 -38.33
N THR A 29 -23.99 4.12 -37.48
CA THR A 29 -23.90 5.59 -37.50
C THR A 29 -23.22 6.07 -38.77
N VAL A 30 -23.85 7.01 -39.50
CA VAL A 30 -23.31 7.60 -40.74
C VAL A 30 -21.96 8.29 -40.53
N ILE A 31 -21.79 8.93 -39.37
CA ILE A 31 -20.55 9.61 -38.98
C ILE A 31 -19.60 8.60 -38.34
N SER A 32 -18.39 8.45 -38.91
CA SER A 32 -17.37 7.59 -38.32
C SER A 32 -16.94 8.09 -36.94
N ALA A 33 -16.59 7.16 -36.05
CA ALA A 33 -16.13 7.50 -34.70
C ALA A 33 -14.92 8.46 -34.69
N GLN A 34 -14.04 8.38 -35.69
CA GLN A 34 -12.90 9.29 -35.82
C GLN A 34 -13.35 10.73 -36.14
N ILE A 35 -14.30 10.91 -37.05
CA ILE A 35 -14.82 12.24 -37.40
C ILE A 35 -15.59 12.82 -36.21
N PHE A 36 -16.43 12.01 -35.57
CA PHE A 36 -17.18 12.46 -34.40
C PHE A 36 -16.25 12.90 -33.26
N LYS A 37 -15.19 12.13 -32.96
CA LYS A 37 -14.17 12.56 -31.98
C LYS A 37 -13.50 13.89 -32.37
N ARG A 38 -13.22 14.12 -33.66
CA ARG A 38 -12.68 15.41 -34.14
C ARG A 38 -13.68 16.57 -33.94
N MET A 39 -14.97 16.32 -34.07
CA MET A 39 -16.01 17.31 -33.77
C MET A 39 -16.01 17.66 -32.27
N LEU A 40 -15.98 16.66 -31.38
CA LEU A 40 -16.02 16.86 -29.93
C LEU A 40 -14.80 17.64 -29.36
N ILE A 41 -13.65 17.58 -30.03
CA ILE A 41 -12.46 18.34 -29.63
C ILE A 41 -12.33 19.71 -30.35
N SER A 42 -13.29 20.06 -31.21
CA SER A 42 -13.24 21.32 -31.96
C SER A 42 -13.53 22.54 -31.08
N GLN A 43 -13.15 23.71 -31.57
CA GLN A 43 -13.51 24.99 -30.94
C GLN A 43 -15.04 25.19 -30.94
N THR A 44 -15.72 24.82 -32.03
CA THR A 44 -17.18 24.89 -32.16
C THR A 44 -17.88 24.11 -31.05
N TRP A 45 -17.47 22.85 -30.82
CA TRP A 45 -18.02 22.04 -29.73
C TRP A 45 -17.66 22.60 -28.35
N SER A 46 -16.43 23.07 -28.18
CA SER A 46 -15.99 23.72 -26.93
C SER A 46 -16.82 24.96 -26.60
N ASP A 47 -17.25 25.75 -27.60
CA ASP A 47 -18.10 26.93 -27.39
C ASP A 47 -19.56 26.55 -27.11
N TYR A 48 -20.04 25.42 -27.66
CA TYR A 48 -21.32 24.83 -27.28
C TYR A 48 -21.31 24.33 -25.83
N GLU A 49 -20.26 23.63 -25.40
CA GLU A 49 -20.07 23.22 -24.01
C GLU A 49 -19.88 24.38 -23.03
N ARG A 50 -19.51 25.58 -23.51
CA ARG A 50 -19.52 26.81 -22.69
C ARG A 50 -20.87 27.53 -22.68
N GLY A 51 -21.84 27.07 -23.48
CA GLY A 51 -23.11 27.78 -23.66
C GLY A 51 -23.00 29.08 -24.48
N LYS A 52 -21.91 29.28 -25.23
CA LYS A 52 -21.74 30.42 -26.15
C LYS A 52 -22.48 30.22 -27.48
N LEU A 53 -22.70 28.95 -27.85
CA LEU A 53 -23.52 28.56 -29.00
C LEU A 53 -24.73 27.77 -28.50
N ASN A 54 -25.87 27.94 -29.17
CA ASN A 54 -26.98 27.01 -29.01
C ASN A 54 -26.75 25.76 -29.90
N GLN A 55 -27.56 24.73 -29.68
CA GLN A 55 -27.42 23.44 -30.36
C GLN A 55 -27.47 23.57 -31.88
N ASP A 56 -28.47 24.27 -32.42
CA ASP A 56 -28.65 24.41 -33.88
C ASP A 56 -27.45 25.13 -34.53
N SER A 57 -26.96 26.21 -33.91
CA SER A 57 -25.78 26.94 -34.39
C SER A 57 -24.51 26.10 -34.30
N CYS A 58 -24.38 25.26 -33.27
CA CYS A 58 -23.26 24.33 -33.15
C CYS A 58 -23.27 23.31 -34.28
N TYR A 59 -24.42 22.64 -34.51
CA TYR A 59 -24.53 21.59 -35.52
C TYR A 59 -24.40 22.15 -36.93
N GLN A 60 -24.91 23.36 -37.19
CA GLN A 60 -24.72 24.03 -38.48
C GLN A 60 -23.25 24.35 -38.74
N ARG A 61 -22.52 24.89 -37.75
CA ARG A 61 -21.08 25.18 -37.92
C ARG A 61 -20.26 23.91 -38.11
N LEU A 62 -20.56 22.85 -37.35
CA LEU A 62 -19.91 21.55 -37.55
C LEU A 62 -20.24 20.95 -38.92
N ALA A 63 -21.47 21.15 -39.42
CA ALA A 63 -21.86 20.73 -40.75
C ALA A 63 -21.01 21.41 -41.83
N GLU A 64 -20.79 22.72 -41.71
CA GLU A 64 -19.91 23.51 -42.58
C GLU A 64 -18.44 23.07 -42.47
N ASP A 65 -17.93 22.92 -41.24
CA ASP A 65 -16.52 22.57 -40.96
C ASP A 65 -16.13 21.17 -41.46
N PHE A 66 -17.07 20.22 -41.41
CA PHE A 66 -16.81 18.80 -41.72
C PHE A 66 -17.48 18.29 -42.98
N GLY A 67 -18.33 19.09 -43.65
CA GLY A 67 -19.06 18.70 -44.85
C GLY A 67 -20.08 17.59 -44.63
N ILE A 68 -20.74 17.58 -43.46
CA ILE A 68 -21.72 16.57 -43.03
C ILE A 68 -23.05 17.26 -42.76
N ASP A 69 -24.17 16.64 -43.10
CA ASP A 69 -25.49 17.24 -42.82
C ASP A 69 -25.73 17.42 -41.30
N SER A 70 -26.28 18.56 -40.91
CA SER A 70 -26.55 18.87 -39.50
C SER A 70 -27.51 17.88 -38.82
N ALA A 71 -28.43 17.25 -39.58
CA ALA A 71 -29.32 16.22 -39.08
C ALA A 71 -28.58 14.91 -38.76
N GLU A 72 -27.57 14.56 -39.56
CA GLU A 72 -26.70 13.40 -39.29
C GLU A 72 -25.84 13.63 -38.04
N ILE A 73 -25.38 14.87 -37.82
CA ILE A 73 -24.67 15.24 -36.59
C ILE A 73 -25.61 15.13 -35.38
N ALA A 74 -26.82 15.66 -35.49
CA ALA A 74 -27.83 15.55 -34.43
C ALA A 74 -28.21 14.08 -34.14
N HIS A 75 -28.27 13.24 -35.18
CA HIS A 75 -28.52 11.81 -35.03
C HIS A 75 -27.37 11.10 -34.30
N ALA A 76 -26.11 11.34 -34.71
CA ALA A 76 -24.94 10.76 -34.06
C ALA A 76 -24.81 11.17 -32.59
N VAL A 77 -25.06 12.44 -32.24
CA VAL A 77 -25.06 12.89 -30.83
C VAL A 77 -26.14 12.18 -30.02
N ARG A 78 -27.33 11.96 -30.60
CA ARG A 78 -28.41 11.22 -29.95
C ARG A 78 -28.03 9.75 -29.73
N GLN A 79 -27.48 9.08 -30.74
CA GLN A 79 -27.04 7.70 -30.63
C GLN A 79 -25.94 7.53 -29.58
N ALA A 80 -24.97 8.45 -29.52
CA ALA A 80 -23.94 8.46 -28.47
C ALA A 80 -24.53 8.66 -27.06
N ARG A 81 -25.62 9.42 -26.93
CA ARG A 81 -26.33 9.58 -25.66
C ARG A 81 -27.07 8.29 -25.27
N GLU A 82 -27.77 7.68 -26.21
CA GLU A 82 -28.54 6.46 -26.00
C GLU A 82 -27.65 5.24 -25.69
N SER A 83 -26.39 5.26 -26.12
CA SER A 83 -25.39 4.22 -25.84
C SER A 83 -24.64 4.41 -24.52
N LEU A 84 -24.97 5.44 -23.73
CA LEU A 84 -24.25 5.76 -22.51
C LEU A 84 -24.43 4.66 -21.45
N VAL A 85 -23.31 4.07 -21.02
CA VAL A 85 -23.26 3.02 -20.00
C VAL A 85 -22.52 3.54 -18.77
N THR A 86 -23.13 3.37 -17.60
CA THR A 86 -22.53 3.69 -16.31
C THR A 86 -21.62 2.57 -15.81
N ASP A 87 -20.41 2.90 -15.35
CA ASP A 87 -19.51 1.95 -14.70
C ASP A 87 -20.04 1.57 -13.31
N THR A 88 -20.64 0.38 -13.22
CA THR A 88 -21.22 -0.13 -11.97
C THR A 88 -20.16 -0.35 -10.89
N ALA A 89 -18.93 -0.73 -11.26
CA ALA A 89 -17.85 -0.91 -10.29
C ALA A 89 -17.46 0.44 -9.65
N PHE A 90 -17.43 1.50 -10.44
CA PHE A 90 -17.16 2.84 -9.93
C PHE A 90 -18.30 3.40 -9.07
N MET A 91 -19.55 3.14 -9.45
CA MET A 91 -20.71 3.51 -8.62
C MET A 91 -20.68 2.81 -7.25
N ASN A 92 -20.20 1.57 -7.18
CA ASN A 92 -20.00 0.88 -5.91
C ASN A 92 -18.95 1.56 -5.03
N ILE A 93 -17.89 2.11 -5.62
CA ILE A 93 -16.88 2.91 -4.88
C ILE A 93 -17.51 4.18 -4.30
N ILE A 94 -18.33 4.89 -5.08
CA ILE A 94 -19.06 6.08 -4.60
C ILE A 94 -19.98 5.71 -3.44
N SER A 95 -20.72 4.61 -3.55
CA SER A 95 -21.61 4.11 -2.49
C SER A 95 -20.84 3.75 -1.21
N GLU A 96 -19.69 3.08 -1.35
CA GLU A 96 -18.79 2.75 -0.23
C GLU A 96 -18.31 4.02 0.49
N ILE A 97 -17.86 5.03 -0.27
CA ILE A 97 -17.39 6.31 0.29
C ILE A 97 -18.54 7.01 1.03
N ARG A 98 -19.75 7.06 0.47
CA ARG A 98 -20.91 7.64 1.15
C ARG A 98 -21.24 6.94 2.47
N ALA A 99 -21.14 5.61 2.49
CA ALA A 99 -21.43 4.82 3.68
C ALA A 99 -20.35 4.94 4.76
N GLY A 100 -19.07 4.95 4.37
CA GLY A 100 -17.93 4.94 5.30
C GLY A 100 -17.35 6.31 5.65
N ALA A 101 -17.63 7.35 4.86
CA ALA A 101 -17.06 8.67 4.98
C ALA A 101 -18.10 9.76 4.71
N SER A 102 -19.19 9.75 5.48
CA SER A 102 -20.33 10.68 5.35
C SER A 102 -20.00 12.18 5.49
N HIS A 103 -18.78 12.51 5.94
CA HIS A 103 -18.28 13.89 5.99
C HIS A 103 -17.73 14.38 4.65
N ILE A 104 -17.58 13.49 3.66
CA ILE A 104 -17.12 13.82 2.31
C ILE A 104 -18.31 14.09 1.41
N ALA A 105 -18.37 15.29 0.85
CA ALA A 105 -19.30 15.62 -0.23
C ALA A 105 -18.79 15.06 -1.56
N ILE A 106 -19.69 14.55 -2.39
CA ILE A 106 -19.38 13.94 -3.68
C ILE A 106 -20.06 14.75 -4.78
N PHE A 107 -19.27 15.33 -5.65
CA PHE A 107 -19.70 16.18 -6.75
C PHE A 107 -19.28 15.59 -8.10
N ALA A 108 -19.91 16.07 -9.17
CA ALA A 108 -19.46 15.81 -10.53
C ALA A 108 -19.20 17.10 -11.29
N MET A 109 -18.20 17.11 -12.17
CA MET A 109 -17.84 18.27 -13.00
C MET A 109 -17.56 17.81 -14.42
N SER A 110 -18.45 18.17 -15.34
CA SER A 110 -18.44 17.65 -16.71
C SER A 110 -18.42 18.77 -17.74
N ASN A 111 -17.63 18.56 -18.79
CA ASN A 111 -17.71 19.34 -20.01
C ASN A 111 -18.91 18.85 -20.80
N ILE A 112 -20.03 19.56 -20.67
CA ILE A 112 -21.31 19.20 -21.28
C ILE A 112 -22.14 20.46 -21.49
N SER A 113 -22.83 20.54 -22.63
CA SER A 113 -23.72 21.64 -22.93
C SER A 113 -24.96 21.61 -22.02
N GLN A 114 -25.67 22.75 -21.89
CA GLN A 114 -26.90 22.80 -21.12
C GLN A 114 -28.01 21.88 -21.69
N PRO A 115 -28.26 21.84 -23.02
CA PRO A 115 -29.25 20.90 -23.59
C PRO A 115 -28.89 19.43 -23.37
N ASP A 116 -27.61 19.05 -23.52
CA ASP A 116 -27.18 17.66 -23.35
C ASP A 116 -27.27 17.23 -21.89
N TYR A 117 -26.93 18.11 -20.96
CA TYR A 117 -27.08 17.85 -19.53
C TYR A 117 -28.55 17.71 -19.13
N ALA A 118 -29.44 18.55 -19.66
CA ALA A 118 -30.87 18.44 -19.41
C ALA A 118 -31.44 17.10 -19.87
N ALA A 119 -30.96 16.57 -21.00
CA ALA A 119 -31.34 15.24 -21.46
C ALA A 119 -30.76 14.13 -20.59
N LEU A 120 -29.50 14.22 -20.18
CA LEU A 120 -28.87 13.25 -19.28
C LEU A 120 -29.66 13.07 -17.98
N LEU A 121 -30.21 14.15 -17.42
CA LEU A 121 -31.02 14.12 -16.19
C LEU A 121 -32.36 13.37 -16.34
N LEU A 122 -32.91 13.26 -17.55
CA LEU A 122 -34.16 12.55 -17.79
C LEU A 122 -33.94 11.03 -17.78
N ASP A 123 -32.81 10.59 -18.31
CA ASP A 123 -32.56 9.18 -18.63
C ASP A 123 -31.67 8.47 -17.58
N HIS A 124 -30.85 9.21 -16.81
CA HIS A 124 -29.85 8.63 -15.90
C HIS A 124 -30.05 9.05 -14.44
N ARG A 125 -30.64 8.15 -13.65
CA ARG A 125 -30.91 8.35 -12.21
C ARG A 125 -29.64 8.36 -11.35
N GLU A 126 -28.53 7.88 -11.87
CA GLU A 126 -27.24 7.80 -11.17
C GLU A 126 -26.72 9.18 -10.78
N MET A 127 -27.19 10.24 -11.44
CA MET A 127 -26.93 11.63 -11.07
C MET A 127 -27.38 11.96 -9.65
N CYS A 128 -28.34 11.22 -9.07
CA CYS A 128 -28.75 11.35 -7.68
C CYS A 128 -27.67 10.90 -6.66
N SER A 129 -26.59 10.25 -7.12
CA SER A 129 -25.49 9.82 -6.23
C SER A 129 -24.56 10.97 -5.85
N PHE A 130 -24.59 12.05 -6.62
CA PHE A 130 -23.82 13.27 -6.39
C PHE A 130 -24.65 14.28 -5.60
N ASP A 131 -24.02 14.96 -4.64
CA ASP A 131 -24.64 16.08 -3.92
C ASP A 131 -24.93 17.25 -4.87
N ARG A 132 -24.09 17.41 -5.91
CA ARG A 132 -24.33 18.36 -7.01
C ARG A 132 -23.50 18.00 -8.25
N VAL A 133 -24.04 18.33 -9.42
CA VAL A 133 -23.33 18.27 -10.71
C VAL A 133 -23.09 19.67 -11.25
N PHE A 134 -21.88 19.91 -11.78
CA PHE A 134 -21.41 21.16 -12.36
C PHE A 134 -21.23 20.96 -13.89
N PRO A 135 -22.28 21.19 -14.71
CA PRO A 135 -22.21 21.10 -16.16
C PRO A 135 -21.64 22.38 -16.78
N SER A 136 -20.56 22.31 -17.56
CA SER A 136 -19.86 23.50 -18.09
C SER A 136 -20.77 24.50 -18.84
N GLY A 137 -21.79 24.01 -19.54
CA GLY A 137 -22.73 24.82 -20.32
C GLY A 137 -23.49 25.84 -19.49
N CYS A 138 -23.68 25.58 -18.19
CA CYS A 138 -24.33 26.49 -17.25
C CYS A 138 -23.38 27.52 -16.63
N TYR A 139 -22.06 27.38 -16.82
CA TYR A 139 -21.04 28.19 -16.15
C TYR A 139 -20.29 29.13 -17.09
N GLY A 140 -20.45 29.02 -18.41
CA GLY A 140 -19.72 29.87 -19.36
C GLY A 140 -18.24 29.51 -19.53
N THR A 141 -17.78 28.44 -18.90
CA THR A 141 -16.37 28.01 -18.82
C THR A 141 -16.33 26.48 -18.66
N ARG A 142 -15.25 25.85 -19.10
CA ARG A 142 -15.11 24.38 -19.14
C ARG A 142 -13.73 23.94 -18.67
N LYS A 143 -13.53 22.66 -18.37
CA LYS A 143 -12.19 22.09 -18.19
C LYS A 143 -11.42 22.15 -19.51
N PRO A 144 -10.12 22.46 -19.53
CA PRO A 144 -9.21 22.68 -18.40
C PRO A 144 -9.08 24.15 -17.92
N GLU A 145 -10.04 25.04 -18.20
CA GLU A 145 -9.93 26.46 -17.83
C GLU A 145 -10.00 26.65 -16.31
N LEU A 146 -9.00 27.31 -15.73
CA LEU A 146 -8.92 27.58 -14.28
C LEU A 146 -10.15 28.31 -13.73
N SER A 147 -10.82 29.12 -14.55
CA SER A 147 -12.05 29.81 -14.17
C SER A 147 -13.18 28.83 -13.80
N PHE A 148 -13.23 27.64 -14.39
CA PHE A 148 -14.28 26.68 -14.07
C PHE A 148 -14.06 26.08 -12.68
N TYR A 149 -12.86 25.57 -12.41
CA TYR A 149 -12.48 25.04 -11.09
C TYR A 149 -12.68 26.10 -9.99
N ASN A 150 -12.26 27.35 -10.22
CA ASN A 150 -12.44 28.43 -9.26
C ASN A 150 -13.92 28.77 -8.97
N LYS A 151 -14.81 28.69 -9.97
CA LYS A 151 -16.26 28.85 -9.76
C LYS A 151 -16.80 27.70 -8.91
N VAL A 152 -16.45 26.46 -9.24
CA VAL A 152 -16.88 25.28 -8.48
C VAL A 152 -16.40 25.34 -7.03
N LEU A 153 -15.13 25.64 -6.78
CA LEU A 153 -14.56 25.78 -5.43
C LEU A 153 -15.29 26.82 -4.57
N ARG A 154 -15.67 27.96 -5.16
CA ARG A 154 -16.45 29.00 -4.46
C ARG A 154 -17.85 28.53 -4.10
N GLU A 155 -18.47 27.73 -4.95
CA GLU A 155 -19.83 27.24 -4.72
C GLU A 155 -19.91 26.08 -3.73
N ILE A 156 -18.87 25.25 -3.65
CA ILE A 156 -18.77 24.18 -2.65
C ILE A 156 -18.14 24.65 -1.33
N ASP A 157 -17.70 25.91 -1.25
CA ASP A 157 -17.06 26.55 -0.09
C ASP A 157 -15.98 25.67 0.57
N THR A 158 -15.11 25.08 -0.26
CA THR A 158 -14.07 24.15 0.19
C THR A 158 -12.70 24.59 -0.33
N PRO A 159 -11.68 24.74 0.55
CA PRO A 159 -10.31 25.04 0.14
C PRO A 159 -9.77 23.96 -0.82
N PRO A 160 -9.00 24.32 -1.86
CA PRO A 160 -8.55 23.38 -2.88
C PRO A 160 -7.75 22.21 -2.30
N GLU A 161 -6.93 22.44 -1.27
CA GLU A 161 -6.14 21.39 -0.60
C GLU A 161 -6.98 20.30 0.09
N ASN A 162 -8.29 20.56 0.29
CA ASN A 162 -9.25 19.63 0.87
C ASN A 162 -10.16 18.98 -0.20
N VAL A 163 -9.85 19.14 -1.49
CA VAL A 163 -10.62 18.59 -2.60
C VAL A 163 -9.81 17.53 -3.33
N ILE A 164 -10.44 16.41 -3.65
CA ILE A 164 -9.92 15.41 -4.60
C ILE A 164 -10.63 15.61 -5.94
N PHE A 165 -9.90 15.57 -7.04
CA PHE A 165 -10.46 15.62 -8.39
C PHE A 165 -10.01 14.42 -9.22
N VAL A 166 -10.97 13.73 -9.84
CA VAL A 166 -10.73 12.53 -10.66
C VAL A 166 -11.22 12.79 -12.08
N ASP A 167 -10.34 12.65 -13.06
CA ASP A 167 -10.64 12.91 -14.48
C ASP A 167 -9.74 12.02 -15.36
N ASP A 168 -10.24 11.57 -16.51
CA ASP A 168 -9.50 10.72 -17.45
C ASP A 168 -8.45 11.52 -18.25
N LYS A 169 -8.63 12.84 -18.37
CA LYS A 169 -7.71 13.70 -19.13
C LYS A 169 -6.67 14.34 -18.23
N LEU A 170 -5.41 14.04 -18.52
CA LEU A 170 -4.26 14.61 -17.80
C LEU A 170 -4.27 16.16 -17.79
N GLU A 171 -4.69 16.82 -18.86
CA GLU A 171 -4.77 18.29 -18.92
C GLU A 171 -5.75 18.90 -17.89
N ASN A 172 -6.85 18.19 -17.62
CA ASN A 172 -7.84 18.59 -16.62
C ASN A 172 -7.28 18.38 -15.21
N VAL A 173 -6.59 17.24 -14.99
CA VAL A 173 -5.95 16.92 -13.71
C VAL A 173 -4.83 17.90 -13.38
N ILE A 174 -3.97 18.24 -14.34
CA ILE A 174 -2.90 19.24 -14.17
C ILE A 174 -3.48 20.59 -13.79
N SER A 175 -4.58 21.00 -14.42
CA SER A 175 -5.22 22.28 -14.13
C SER A 175 -5.77 22.33 -12.71
N ALA A 176 -6.41 21.25 -12.24
CA ALA A 176 -6.85 21.10 -10.86
C ALA A 176 -5.66 21.16 -9.87
N GLN A 177 -4.60 20.40 -10.16
CA GLN A 177 -3.38 20.37 -9.33
C GLN A 177 -2.69 21.73 -9.26
N SER A 178 -2.67 22.49 -10.35
CA SER A 178 -2.03 23.81 -10.41
C SER A 178 -2.60 24.84 -9.43
N ILE A 179 -3.83 24.62 -8.96
CA ILE A 179 -4.52 25.48 -7.98
C ILE A 179 -4.65 24.83 -6.60
N GLY A 180 -3.98 23.70 -6.36
CA GLY A 180 -3.89 23.04 -5.06
C GLY A 180 -4.85 21.87 -4.83
N ILE A 181 -5.66 21.48 -5.82
CA ILE A 181 -6.56 20.31 -5.72
C ILE A 181 -5.74 19.01 -5.83
N HIS A 182 -6.08 18.00 -5.03
CA HIS A 182 -5.48 16.67 -5.19
C HIS A 182 -6.04 15.98 -6.43
N GLY A 183 -5.28 16.01 -7.53
CA GLY A 183 -5.71 15.42 -8.80
C GLY A 183 -5.28 13.96 -8.97
N ILE A 184 -6.21 13.10 -9.39
CA ILE A 184 -6.01 11.70 -9.77
C ILE A 184 -6.39 11.54 -11.25
N VAL A 185 -5.49 10.99 -12.04
CA VAL A 185 -5.81 10.59 -13.43
C VAL A 185 -6.54 9.25 -13.39
N TYR A 186 -7.74 9.22 -13.94
CA TYR A 186 -8.51 7.98 -14.05
C TYR A 186 -7.84 7.02 -15.03
N THR A 187 -7.56 5.81 -14.57
CA THR A 187 -6.98 4.73 -15.39
C THR A 187 -7.91 3.52 -15.46
N ASN A 188 -8.35 3.05 -14.29
CA ASN A 188 -9.42 2.06 -14.12
C ASN A 188 -10.02 2.18 -12.72
N ALA A 189 -11.21 1.60 -12.53
CA ALA A 189 -11.95 1.67 -11.29
C ALA A 189 -11.17 1.11 -10.08
N ALA A 190 -10.43 0.00 -10.23
CA ALA A 190 -9.70 -0.62 -9.12
C ALA A 190 -8.54 0.26 -8.64
N GLU A 191 -7.75 0.82 -9.56
CA GLU A 191 -6.63 1.69 -9.22
C GLU A 191 -7.08 2.99 -8.56
N VAL A 192 -8.07 3.67 -9.15
CA VAL A 192 -8.61 4.90 -8.58
C VAL A 192 -9.34 4.63 -7.27
N GLY A 193 -10.09 3.53 -7.19
CA GLY A 193 -10.73 3.07 -5.95
C GLY A 193 -9.71 2.88 -4.84
N ARG A 194 -8.58 2.20 -5.11
CA ARG A 194 -7.48 2.06 -4.15
C ARG A 194 -6.95 3.42 -3.69
N GLN A 195 -6.66 4.33 -4.61
CA GLN A 195 -6.15 5.66 -4.27
C GLN A 195 -7.13 6.47 -3.42
N LEU A 196 -8.42 6.48 -3.77
CA LEU A 196 -9.46 7.13 -2.99
C LEU A 196 -9.53 6.56 -1.56
N ARG A 197 -9.53 5.23 -1.41
CA ARG A 197 -9.53 4.59 -0.08
C ARG A 197 -8.30 4.96 0.74
N ASN A 198 -7.13 5.04 0.11
CA ASN A 198 -5.88 5.42 0.79
C ASN A 198 -5.89 6.90 1.25
N LEU A 199 -6.67 7.77 0.59
CA LEU A 199 -6.80 9.18 0.95
C LEU A 199 -7.92 9.45 1.98
N ILE A 200 -8.97 8.64 1.96
CA ILE A 200 -10.21 8.90 2.70
C ILE A 200 -10.30 8.08 3.98
N PHE A 201 -9.96 6.80 3.92
CA PHE A 201 -10.18 5.88 5.03
C PHE A 201 -8.92 5.72 5.89
N ASP A 202 -9.12 5.35 7.16
CA ASP A 202 -8.01 5.12 8.07
C ASP A 202 -7.21 3.86 7.62
N PRO A 203 -5.92 4.00 7.27
CA PRO A 203 -5.09 2.89 6.82
C PRO A 203 -4.90 1.80 7.90
N VAL A 204 -4.88 2.17 9.18
CA VAL A 204 -4.75 1.24 10.30
C VAL A 204 -6.01 0.40 10.45
N GLU A 205 -7.18 1.01 10.40
CA GLU A 205 -8.45 0.25 10.50
C GLU A 205 -8.67 -0.66 9.30
N ARG A 206 -8.29 -0.21 8.10
CA ARG A 206 -8.31 -1.06 6.90
C ARG A 206 -7.39 -2.27 7.02
N GLY A 207 -6.14 -2.06 7.46
CA GLY A 207 -5.18 -3.13 7.69
C GLY A 207 -5.62 -4.11 8.78
N ARG A 208 -6.12 -3.61 9.91
CA ARG A 208 -6.70 -4.43 10.98
C ARG A 208 -7.93 -5.21 10.49
N GLY A 209 -8.77 -4.60 9.67
CA GLY A 209 -9.91 -5.24 9.03
C GLY A 209 -9.48 -6.43 8.17
N PHE A 210 -8.44 -6.27 7.35
CA PHE A 210 -7.86 -7.37 6.59
C PHE A 210 -7.35 -8.48 7.50
N LEU A 211 -6.55 -8.16 8.52
CA LEU A 211 -5.98 -9.15 9.44
C LEU A 211 -7.08 -9.97 10.13
N ARG A 212 -8.12 -9.31 10.64
CA ARG A 212 -9.25 -9.98 11.31
C ARG A 212 -10.05 -10.89 10.38
N ARG A 213 -10.32 -10.44 9.15
CA ARG A 213 -11.05 -11.27 8.15
C ARG A 213 -10.28 -12.53 7.76
N ASN A 214 -8.95 -12.50 7.87
CA ASN A 214 -8.06 -13.60 7.51
C ASN A 214 -7.42 -14.29 8.72
N ALA A 215 -7.96 -14.06 9.93
CA ALA A 215 -7.45 -14.62 11.18
C ALA A 215 -7.33 -16.16 11.10
N GLY A 216 -6.18 -16.69 11.52
CA GLY A 216 -5.85 -18.12 11.43
C GLY A 216 -5.53 -18.63 10.02
N GLN A 217 -5.61 -17.77 8.99
CA GLN A 217 -5.34 -18.10 7.58
C GLN A 217 -4.25 -17.22 6.95
N LEU A 218 -3.48 -16.50 7.77
CA LEU A 218 -2.37 -15.65 7.34
C LEU A 218 -1.13 -16.46 6.95
N HIS A 219 -1.28 -17.43 6.04
CA HIS A 219 -0.19 -18.33 5.64
C HIS A 219 0.83 -17.64 4.74
N SER A 220 2.05 -18.15 4.79
CA SER A 220 3.11 -17.74 3.89
C SER A 220 2.92 -18.40 2.52
N ILE A 221 3.44 -17.76 1.47
CA ILE A 221 3.39 -18.25 0.10
C ILE A 221 4.76 -18.14 -0.56
N THR A 222 5.05 -19.04 -1.50
CA THR A 222 6.20 -18.91 -2.40
C THR A 222 5.88 -18.00 -3.58
N GLU A 223 6.88 -17.64 -4.37
CA GLU A 223 6.72 -16.93 -5.65
C GLU A 223 5.80 -17.68 -6.64
N ALA A 224 5.68 -19.00 -6.51
CA ALA A 224 4.79 -19.85 -7.29
C ALA A 224 3.40 -20.02 -6.64
N ASN A 225 3.04 -19.17 -5.66
CA ASN A 225 1.80 -19.22 -4.88
C ASN A 225 1.56 -20.56 -4.14
N GLN A 226 2.62 -21.32 -3.85
CA GLN A 226 2.51 -22.51 -3.01
C GLN A 226 2.42 -22.09 -1.55
N ILE A 227 1.40 -22.57 -0.84
CA ILE A 227 1.22 -22.30 0.59
C ILE A 227 2.36 -22.96 1.38
N VAL A 228 3.03 -22.16 2.21
CA VAL A 228 4.03 -22.58 3.19
C VAL A 228 3.44 -22.36 4.58
N ARG A 229 3.18 -23.43 5.32
CA ARG A 229 2.82 -23.34 6.74
C ARG A 229 4.10 -23.31 7.56
N GLU A 230 4.35 -22.19 8.23
CA GLU A 230 5.59 -21.95 8.96
C GLU A 230 5.35 -21.08 10.20
N ASN A 231 6.16 -21.29 11.24
CA ASN A 231 6.00 -20.66 12.54
C ASN A 231 6.60 -19.25 12.61
N PHE A 232 7.61 -18.94 11.80
CA PHE A 232 8.41 -17.74 11.93
C PHE A 232 7.62 -16.46 11.65
N SER A 233 6.90 -16.37 10.52
CA SER A 233 6.06 -15.19 10.25
C SER A 233 4.86 -15.11 11.18
N GLN A 234 4.32 -16.25 11.62
CA GLN A 234 3.23 -16.28 12.61
C GLN A 234 3.68 -15.68 13.94
N LEU A 235 4.87 -16.02 14.42
CA LEU A 235 5.45 -15.43 15.62
C LEU A 235 5.69 -13.93 15.47
N LEU A 236 6.17 -13.47 14.31
CA LEU A 236 6.35 -12.04 14.06
C LEU A 236 5.03 -11.27 13.95
N ILE A 237 3.98 -11.85 13.36
CA ILE A 237 2.62 -11.27 13.37
C ILE A 237 2.14 -11.14 14.81
N LEU A 238 2.34 -12.17 15.63
CA LEU A 238 1.96 -12.15 17.05
C LEU A 238 2.75 -11.09 17.83
N GLU A 239 4.07 -10.98 17.61
CA GLU A 239 4.90 -9.95 18.26
C GLU A 239 4.45 -8.53 17.88
N ALA A 240 4.14 -8.29 16.60
CA ALA A 240 3.74 -6.98 16.12
C ALA A 240 2.36 -6.54 16.66
N THR A 241 1.41 -7.48 16.70
CA THR A 241 -0.01 -7.22 16.98
C THR A 241 -0.42 -7.47 18.43
N GLY A 242 0.24 -8.40 19.12
CA GLY A 242 -0.18 -8.92 20.42
C GLY A 242 -1.46 -9.78 20.37
N ASP A 243 -2.00 -10.06 19.18
CA ASP A 243 -3.29 -10.71 19.01
C ASP A 243 -3.12 -12.17 18.58
N LYS A 244 -3.29 -13.09 19.55
CA LYS A 244 -3.22 -14.54 19.32
C LYS A 244 -4.30 -15.09 18.40
N SER A 245 -5.42 -14.39 18.24
CA SER A 245 -6.52 -14.86 17.37
C SER A 245 -6.15 -14.79 15.89
N LEU A 246 -5.17 -13.96 15.52
CA LEU A 246 -4.77 -13.76 14.13
C LEU A 246 -3.92 -14.91 13.58
N VAL A 247 -3.21 -15.63 14.45
CA VAL A 247 -2.13 -16.55 14.06
C VAL A 247 -2.51 -18.01 14.24
N SER A 248 -1.94 -18.88 13.41
CA SER A 248 -2.02 -20.32 13.56
C SER A 248 -0.65 -20.86 13.98
N LEU A 249 -0.52 -21.29 15.24
CA LEU A 249 0.74 -21.79 15.81
C LEU A 249 0.57 -23.22 16.33
N GLU A 250 1.51 -24.10 16.00
CA GLU A 250 1.65 -25.42 16.62
C GLU A 250 2.59 -25.28 17.83
N TYR A 251 2.10 -25.56 19.04
CA TYR A 251 2.89 -25.36 20.25
C TYR A 251 3.86 -26.52 20.48
N HIS A 252 5.14 -26.19 20.66
CA HIS A 252 6.20 -27.14 21.00
C HIS A 252 6.78 -26.83 22.39
N GLN A 253 7.09 -27.88 23.16
CA GLN A 253 7.59 -27.75 24.53
C GLN A 253 9.10 -27.48 24.63
N LYS A 254 9.86 -27.64 23.53
CA LYS A 254 11.33 -27.52 23.51
C LYS A 254 11.76 -26.51 22.43
N SER A 255 12.51 -26.97 21.44
CA SER A 255 12.90 -26.22 20.25
C SER A 255 11.74 -26.12 19.25
N TRP A 256 11.87 -25.20 18.31
CA TRP A 256 10.87 -24.90 17.30
C TRP A 256 11.44 -25.08 15.90
N ASN A 257 10.59 -25.61 15.02
CA ASN A 257 10.85 -25.72 13.60
C ASN A 257 10.35 -24.50 12.84
N PHE A 258 11.06 -24.11 11.78
CA PHE A 258 10.53 -23.16 10.81
C PHE A 258 9.19 -23.64 10.23
N PHE A 259 9.09 -24.89 9.77
CA PHE A 259 7.88 -25.43 9.17
C PHE A 259 6.87 -25.95 10.20
N GLN A 260 5.59 -25.87 9.85
CA GLN A 260 4.52 -26.60 10.53
C GLN A 260 4.21 -27.86 9.72
N GLY A 261 4.32 -29.03 10.36
CA GLY A 261 4.20 -30.31 9.67
C GLY A 261 5.32 -30.57 8.66
N ASN A 262 4.95 -31.11 7.48
CA ASN A 262 5.93 -31.56 6.49
C ASN A 262 6.60 -30.37 5.77
N PRO A 263 7.94 -30.33 5.72
CA PRO A 263 8.65 -29.27 5.02
C PRO A 263 8.43 -29.38 3.51
N ILE A 264 8.39 -28.25 2.82
CA ILE A 264 8.22 -28.19 1.35
C ILE A 264 9.44 -27.55 0.70
N LEU A 265 9.73 -27.94 -0.55
CA LEU A 265 10.85 -27.42 -1.36
C LEU A 265 12.22 -27.51 -0.67
N THR A 266 12.39 -28.51 0.21
CA THR A 266 13.62 -28.77 0.95
C THR A 266 13.76 -30.26 1.27
N THR A 267 14.67 -30.63 2.17
CA THR A 267 14.90 -32.00 2.61
C THR A 267 13.65 -32.60 3.25
N GLU A 268 13.46 -33.92 3.11
CA GLU A 268 12.30 -34.65 3.68
C GLU A 268 12.14 -34.43 5.18
N THR A 269 13.26 -34.38 5.90
CA THR A 269 13.34 -33.95 7.29
C THR A 269 13.98 -32.58 7.37
N PHE A 270 13.41 -31.68 8.17
CA PHE A 270 13.95 -30.36 8.43
C PHE A 270 14.13 -30.19 9.94
N PRO A 271 15.35 -29.88 10.44
CA PRO A 271 15.59 -29.79 11.87
C PRO A 271 15.03 -28.49 12.45
N ASP A 272 14.82 -28.51 13.76
CA ASP A 272 14.52 -27.31 14.51
C ASP A 272 15.66 -26.30 14.39
N ASP A 273 15.31 -25.02 14.44
CA ASP A 273 16.25 -23.93 14.21
C ASP A 273 16.25 -22.94 15.38
N VAL A 274 17.44 -22.42 15.67
CA VAL A 274 17.66 -21.52 16.81
C VAL A 274 16.98 -20.16 16.60
N GLY A 275 16.71 -19.77 15.35
CA GLY A 275 16.06 -18.50 15.02
C GLY A 275 14.58 -18.50 15.39
N THR A 276 13.83 -19.49 14.90
CA THR A 276 12.41 -19.70 15.23
C THR A 276 12.25 -19.98 16.72
N THR A 277 13.13 -20.80 17.30
CA THR A 277 13.14 -21.07 18.74
C THR A 277 13.33 -19.77 19.54
N SER A 278 14.27 -18.91 19.14
CA SER A 278 14.50 -17.63 19.81
C SER A 278 13.27 -16.72 19.76
N LEU A 279 12.61 -16.60 18.60
CA LEU A 279 11.39 -15.81 18.50
C LEU A 279 10.25 -16.39 19.35
N ALA A 280 10.08 -17.71 19.36
CA ALA A 280 9.05 -18.38 20.15
C ALA A 280 9.24 -18.09 21.64
N LEU A 281 10.46 -18.25 22.16
CA LEU A 281 10.80 -17.99 23.56
C LEU A 281 10.63 -16.52 23.99
N MET A 282 10.71 -15.57 23.05
CA MET A 282 10.50 -14.14 23.31
C MET A 282 9.03 -13.72 23.17
N THR A 283 8.23 -14.46 22.40
CA THR A 283 6.86 -14.05 22.03
C THR A 283 5.80 -14.83 22.79
N LEU A 284 6.07 -16.10 23.11
CA LEU A 284 5.13 -17.00 23.78
C LEU A 284 5.48 -17.16 25.26
N PRO A 285 4.48 -17.34 26.14
CA PRO A 285 4.72 -17.68 27.53
C PRO A 285 5.56 -18.96 27.63
N THR A 286 6.78 -18.82 28.16
CA THR A 286 7.68 -19.95 28.42
C THR A 286 8.19 -19.85 29.86
N ASP A 287 8.25 -20.98 30.57
CA ASP A 287 8.82 -20.98 31.90
C ASP A 287 10.33 -20.72 31.85
N THR A 288 10.83 -19.95 32.82
CA THR A 288 12.23 -19.52 32.86
C THR A 288 13.21 -20.69 32.95
N LYS A 289 12.81 -21.83 33.52
CA LYS A 289 13.69 -23.00 33.63
C LYS A 289 13.93 -23.62 32.26
N THR A 290 12.87 -23.87 31.49
CA THR A 290 12.95 -24.40 30.13
C THR A 290 13.71 -23.45 29.21
N ALA A 291 13.44 -22.15 29.28
CA ALA A 291 14.17 -21.16 28.49
C ALA A 291 15.67 -21.14 28.80
N ASN A 292 16.06 -21.23 30.07
CA ASN A 292 17.49 -21.31 30.44
C ASN A 292 18.17 -22.59 29.97
N LEU A 293 17.47 -23.74 30.00
CA LEU A 293 18.01 -25.00 29.45
C LEU A 293 18.29 -24.88 27.94
N LEU A 294 17.37 -24.27 27.19
CA LEU A 294 17.58 -24.02 25.76
C LEU A 294 18.67 -22.99 25.48
N LEU A 295 18.80 -21.95 26.32
CA LEU A 295 19.91 -20.99 26.23
C LEU A 295 21.26 -21.67 26.45
N ASP A 296 21.36 -22.58 27.42
CA ASP A 296 22.58 -23.34 27.69
C ASP A 296 22.92 -24.26 26.50
N GLU A 297 21.92 -24.91 25.90
CA GLU A 297 22.11 -25.70 24.67
C GLU A 297 22.57 -24.84 23.49
N ILE A 298 21.89 -23.72 23.22
CA ILE A 298 22.25 -22.77 22.15
C ILE A 298 23.66 -22.22 22.33
N SER A 299 24.13 -22.02 23.56
CA SER A 299 25.50 -21.57 23.84
C SER A 299 26.58 -22.54 23.34
N GLY A 300 26.24 -23.83 23.22
CA GLY A 300 27.10 -24.86 22.64
C GLY A 300 26.99 -25.02 21.12
N LEU A 301 25.99 -24.39 20.48
CA LEU A 301 25.75 -24.50 19.04
C LEU A 301 26.56 -23.47 18.25
N VAL A 302 27.88 -23.44 18.43
CA VAL A 302 28.80 -22.53 17.73
C VAL A 302 29.71 -23.29 16.76
N ASN A 303 30.08 -22.65 15.65
CA ASN A 303 31.06 -23.18 14.71
C ASN A 303 32.50 -23.00 15.24
N ALA A 304 33.50 -23.41 14.44
CA ALA A 304 34.92 -23.25 14.77
C ALA A 304 35.36 -21.79 15.03
N ASP A 305 34.63 -20.80 14.49
CA ASP A 305 34.88 -19.38 14.69
C ASP A 305 34.15 -18.80 15.92
N GLY A 306 33.41 -19.63 16.67
CA GLY A 306 32.60 -19.20 17.81
C GLY A 306 31.31 -18.46 17.40
N ILE A 307 30.86 -18.63 16.16
CA ILE A 307 29.62 -18.04 15.63
C ILE A 307 28.49 -19.04 15.77
N VAL A 308 27.34 -18.59 16.31
CA VAL A 308 26.16 -19.43 16.47
C VAL A 308 25.66 -19.99 15.13
N THR A 309 25.39 -21.28 15.13
CA THR A 309 24.86 -22.03 14.00
C THR A 309 23.33 -22.03 13.99
N THR A 310 22.73 -22.21 12.82
CA THR A 310 21.28 -22.02 12.61
C THR A 310 20.41 -23.14 13.16
N TYR A 311 20.90 -24.37 13.22
CA TYR A 311 20.09 -25.55 13.50
C TYR A 311 20.54 -26.27 14.77
N PHE A 312 19.61 -26.95 15.44
CA PHE A 312 19.90 -27.94 16.49
C PHE A 312 20.44 -29.26 15.91
N ASP A 313 21.12 -29.18 14.76
CA ASP A 313 21.67 -30.31 14.01
C ASP A 313 23.11 -29.95 13.56
N GLN A 314 24.08 -30.54 14.25
CA GLN A 314 25.50 -30.31 14.02
C GLN A 314 25.98 -30.82 12.64
N THR A 315 25.22 -31.70 11.98
CA THR A 315 25.54 -32.13 10.61
C THR A 315 25.17 -31.06 9.57
N ARG A 316 24.39 -30.05 9.96
CA ARG A 316 23.95 -28.93 9.11
C ARG A 316 24.52 -27.60 9.59
N GLU A 317 25.83 -27.54 9.77
CA GLU A 317 26.52 -26.31 10.19
C GLU A 317 26.30 -25.16 9.19
N ARG A 318 25.45 -24.20 9.54
CA ARG A 318 25.13 -23.01 8.75
C ARG A 318 25.07 -21.81 9.68
N ILE A 319 25.54 -20.66 9.20
CA ILE A 319 25.45 -19.38 9.92
C ILE A 319 24.62 -18.39 9.11
N ASP A 320 23.91 -17.52 9.80
CA ASP A 320 23.19 -16.40 9.23
C ASP A 320 23.15 -15.25 10.24
N PRO A 321 23.45 -14.00 9.84
CA PRO A 321 23.57 -12.90 10.79
C PRO A 321 22.23 -12.51 11.40
N VAL A 322 21.08 -12.72 10.73
CA VAL A 322 19.77 -12.46 11.34
C VAL A 322 19.48 -13.47 12.45
N VAL A 323 19.82 -14.74 12.22
CA VAL A 323 19.68 -15.79 13.24
C VAL A 323 20.55 -15.47 14.45
N CYS A 324 21.79 -15.05 14.23
CA CYS A 324 22.70 -14.61 15.29
C CYS A 324 22.14 -13.43 16.10
N VAL A 325 21.54 -12.44 15.43
CA VAL A 325 20.91 -11.30 16.12
C VAL A 325 19.72 -11.73 16.99
N ASN A 326 18.88 -12.64 16.51
CA ASN A 326 17.77 -13.18 17.30
C ASN A 326 18.25 -13.92 18.55
N VAL A 327 19.34 -14.69 18.43
CA VAL A 327 19.95 -15.37 19.58
C VAL A 327 20.53 -14.34 20.57
N LEU A 328 21.28 -13.35 20.12
CA LEU A 328 21.80 -12.28 20.99
C LEU A 328 20.67 -11.54 21.72
N ARG A 329 19.55 -11.28 21.04
CA ARG A 329 18.36 -10.64 21.63
C ARG A 329 17.72 -11.55 22.68
N LEU A 330 17.60 -12.85 22.40
CA LEU A 330 17.09 -13.83 23.36
C LEU A 330 17.93 -13.85 24.64
N PHE A 331 19.26 -13.91 24.51
CA PHE A 331 20.17 -13.90 25.66
C PHE A 331 20.02 -12.62 26.50
N CYS A 332 19.90 -11.46 25.86
CA CYS A 332 19.64 -10.21 26.57
C CYS A 332 18.26 -10.23 27.27
N THR A 333 17.22 -10.75 26.60
CA THR A 333 15.85 -10.84 27.12
C THR A 333 15.77 -11.67 28.41
N TYR A 334 16.53 -12.76 28.50
CA TYR A 334 16.59 -13.62 29.69
C TYR A 334 17.72 -13.23 30.68
N GLY A 335 18.30 -12.03 30.54
CA GLY A 335 19.28 -11.50 31.50
C GLY A 335 20.66 -12.18 31.44
N ARG A 336 20.99 -12.90 30.37
CA ARG A 336 22.32 -13.49 30.13
C ARG A 336 23.32 -12.48 29.56
N GLY A 337 22.86 -11.32 29.09
CA GLY A 337 23.71 -10.27 28.51
C GLY A 337 24.45 -10.74 27.25
N ILE A 338 25.71 -10.32 27.07
CA ILE A 338 26.54 -10.67 25.91
C ILE A 338 27.32 -11.96 26.18
N ALA A 339 26.64 -13.09 26.27
CA ALA A 339 27.29 -14.39 26.48
C ALA A 339 28.01 -14.94 25.22
N LEU A 340 27.81 -14.33 24.06
CA LEU A 340 28.31 -14.77 22.75
C LEU A 340 29.11 -13.64 22.06
N PRO A 341 30.29 -13.24 22.58
CA PRO A 341 31.01 -12.06 22.12
C PRO A 341 31.51 -12.17 20.68
N LEU A 342 31.94 -13.36 20.23
CA LEU A 342 32.39 -13.57 18.84
C LEU A 342 31.24 -13.47 17.84
N THR A 343 30.05 -13.97 18.22
CA THR A 343 28.83 -13.80 17.43
C THR A 343 28.41 -12.33 17.36
N LEU A 344 28.49 -11.59 18.49
CA LEU A 344 28.21 -10.15 18.48
C LEU A 344 29.20 -9.37 17.60
N GLN A 345 30.49 -9.69 17.67
CA GLN A 345 31.50 -9.07 16.83
C GLN A 345 31.21 -9.30 15.35
N TRP A 346 30.85 -10.53 14.96
CA TRP A 346 30.50 -10.82 13.57
C TRP A 346 29.26 -10.04 13.11
N VAL A 347 28.21 -9.95 13.94
CA VAL A 347 27.03 -9.10 13.64
C VAL A 347 27.42 -7.63 13.45
N TYR A 348 28.31 -7.11 14.29
CA TYR A 348 28.84 -5.76 14.15
C TYR A 348 29.59 -5.60 12.81
N ASP A 349 30.44 -6.55 12.44
CA ASP A 349 31.22 -6.50 11.20
C ASP A 349 30.31 -6.57 9.96
N VAL A 350 29.26 -7.40 10.00
CA VAL A 350 28.23 -7.44 8.94
C VAL A 350 27.60 -6.05 8.74
N LEU A 351 27.27 -5.36 9.83
CA LEU A 351 26.71 -4.01 9.78
C LEU A 351 27.74 -2.96 9.33
N ALA A 352 28.97 -3.04 9.83
CA ALA A 352 30.06 -2.11 9.53
C ALA A 352 30.45 -2.14 8.05
N HIS A 353 30.53 -3.33 7.48
CA HIS A 353 30.95 -3.57 6.10
C HIS A 353 29.78 -3.66 5.11
N ARG A 354 28.55 -3.40 5.56
CA ARG A 354 27.35 -3.45 4.70
C ARG A 354 27.16 -4.81 4.01
N ALA A 355 27.61 -5.89 4.64
CA ALA A 355 27.56 -7.23 4.06
C ALA A 355 26.12 -7.75 3.84
N TYR A 356 25.13 -7.11 4.50
CA TYR A 356 23.71 -7.42 4.41
C TYR A 356 22.99 -6.81 3.19
N LEU A 357 23.66 -5.97 2.37
CA LEU A 357 23.00 -5.21 1.30
C LEU A 357 22.33 -6.07 0.20
N ASN A 358 22.69 -7.35 0.09
CA ASN A 358 22.08 -8.29 -0.86
C ASN A 358 21.17 -9.32 -0.16
N GLY A 359 20.71 -8.99 1.05
CA GLY A 359 20.10 -9.92 1.99
C GLY A 359 21.14 -10.87 2.60
N THR A 360 20.66 -11.96 3.21
CA THR A 360 21.48 -12.96 3.89
C THR A 360 21.21 -14.36 3.33
N ARG A 361 21.69 -15.43 3.96
CA ARG A 361 21.41 -16.78 3.46
C ARG A 361 19.90 -17.04 3.40
N TYR A 362 19.18 -16.64 4.45
CA TYR A 362 17.76 -16.93 4.62
C TYR A 362 16.84 -15.72 4.49
N TYR A 363 17.35 -14.50 4.40
CA TYR A 363 16.53 -13.29 4.29
C TYR A 363 16.79 -12.55 2.98
N ALA A 364 15.73 -12.09 2.34
CA ALA A 364 15.79 -11.54 0.99
C ALA A 364 16.30 -10.10 0.95
N THR A 365 16.01 -9.30 1.98
CA THR A 365 16.20 -7.84 1.95
C THR A 365 17.18 -7.34 3.02
N PRO A 366 17.88 -6.21 2.76
CA PRO A 366 18.72 -5.54 3.76
C PRO A 366 17.95 -5.16 5.02
N GLU A 367 16.71 -4.73 4.84
CA GLU A 367 15.81 -4.25 5.90
C GLU A 367 15.49 -5.35 6.91
N SER A 368 15.51 -6.63 6.51
CA SER A 368 15.37 -7.75 7.45
C SER A 368 16.48 -7.74 8.50
N PHE A 369 17.75 -7.63 8.07
CA PHE A 369 18.88 -7.58 9.00
C PHE A 369 18.84 -6.33 9.89
N LEU A 370 18.62 -5.16 9.30
CA LEU A 370 18.54 -3.90 10.04
C LEU A 370 17.42 -3.91 11.08
N TYR A 371 16.25 -4.48 10.74
CA TYR A 371 15.13 -4.64 11.64
C TYR A 371 15.49 -5.45 12.88
N PHE A 372 16.07 -6.64 12.70
CA PHE A 372 16.44 -7.47 13.83
C PHE A 372 17.54 -6.83 14.69
N VAL A 373 18.51 -6.14 14.08
CA VAL A 373 19.54 -5.39 14.84
C VAL A 373 18.88 -4.27 15.66
N GLY A 374 17.90 -3.55 15.08
CA GLY A 374 17.12 -2.57 15.81
C GLY A 374 16.33 -3.17 16.97
N GLN A 375 15.75 -4.35 16.80
CA GLN A 375 15.07 -5.03 17.90
C GLN A 375 16.03 -5.47 19.01
N LEU A 376 17.24 -5.93 18.66
CA LEU A 376 18.29 -6.20 19.64
C LEU A 376 18.62 -4.94 20.46
N CYS A 377 18.86 -3.79 19.80
CA CYS A 377 19.12 -2.52 20.48
C CYS A 377 17.95 -2.06 21.36
N ARG A 378 16.73 -2.06 20.79
CA ARG A 378 15.50 -1.61 21.45
C ARG A 378 15.19 -2.37 22.74
N PHE A 379 15.32 -3.70 22.72
CA PHE A 379 14.98 -4.54 23.86
C PHE A 379 16.15 -4.78 24.83
N SER A 380 17.31 -4.16 24.56
CA SER A 380 18.54 -4.34 25.35
C SER A 380 19.20 -3.01 25.74
N THR A 381 18.41 -1.95 25.95
CA THR A 381 18.90 -0.59 26.25
C THR A 381 19.81 -0.49 27.47
N GLY A 382 19.69 -1.42 28.42
CA GLY A 382 20.57 -1.52 29.59
C GLY A 382 21.96 -2.13 29.32
N VAL A 383 22.17 -2.72 28.14
CA VAL A 383 23.41 -3.44 27.80
C VAL A 383 24.38 -2.49 27.07
N LEU A 384 25.25 -1.83 27.85
CA LEU A 384 26.19 -0.82 27.34
C LEU A 384 27.07 -1.29 26.16
N ALA A 385 27.38 -2.59 26.10
CA ALA A 385 28.16 -3.19 25.03
C ALA A 385 27.50 -3.08 23.63
N LEU A 386 26.19 -2.81 23.55
CA LEU A 386 25.47 -2.65 22.28
C LEU A 386 25.47 -1.21 21.75
N ARG A 387 25.96 -0.22 22.51
CA ARG A 387 25.97 1.19 22.07
C ARG A 387 26.75 1.43 20.76
N PRO A 388 27.92 0.81 20.52
CA PRO A 388 28.60 0.94 19.23
C PRO A 388 27.76 0.40 18.07
N LEU A 389 27.07 -0.72 18.27
CA LEU A 389 26.18 -1.33 17.28
C LEU A 389 24.99 -0.42 16.97
N GLU A 390 24.36 0.16 18.00
CA GLU A 390 23.23 1.10 17.86
C GLU A 390 23.64 2.38 17.11
N THR A 391 24.80 2.95 17.46
CA THR A 391 25.34 4.14 16.78
C THR A 391 25.53 3.87 15.29
N LEU A 392 26.14 2.72 14.98
CA LEU A 392 26.39 2.30 13.60
C LEU A 392 25.09 1.97 12.85
N LEU A 393 24.10 1.38 13.53
CA LEU A 393 22.78 1.10 12.97
C LEU A 393 22.11 2.40 12.51
N ILE A 394 22.17 3.47 13.32
CA ILE A 394 21.60 4.77 12.97
C ILE A 394 22.22 5.30 11.66
N ASP A 395 23.54 5.19 11.51
CA ASP A 395 24.22 5.62 10.27
C ASP A 395 23.80 4.76 9.08
N ARG A 396 23.69 3.45 9.26
CA ARG A 396 23.19 2.53 8.22
C ARG A 396 21.73 2.80 7.84
N LEU A 397 20.87 3.17 8.79
CA LEU A 397 19.47 3.51 8.50
C LEU A 397 19.37 4.80 7.68
N LYS A 398 20.18 5.82 7.99
CA LYS A 398 20.23 7.07 7.21
C LYS A 398 20.60 6.83 5.75
N GLU A 399 21.47 5.87 5.47
CA GLU A 399 21.82 5.46 4.10
C GLU A 399 20.67 4.76 3.36
N ARG A 400 19.70 4.22 4.09
CA ARG A 400 18.56 3.47 3.53
C ARG A 400 17.31 4.32 3.38
N LEU A 401 17.14 5.41 4.12
CA LEU A 401 16.00 6.31 3.97
C LEU A 401 15.84 6.75 2.51
N GLN A 402 14.60 6.80 2.03
CA GLN A 402 14.23 7.18 0.65
C GLN A 402 14.77 6.25 -0.44
N VAL A 403 15.42 5.13 -0.08
CA VAL A 403 15.72 4.07 -1.04
C VAL A 403 14.43 3.31 -1.29
N LYS A 404 13.97 3.30 -2.55
CA LYS A 404 12.79 2.56 -3.00
C LYS A 404 12.83 1.11 -2.49
N ALA A 405 11.74 0.66 -1.90
CA ALA A 405 11.64 -0.67 -1.33
C ALA A 405 10.20 -1.18 -1.39
N ASP A 406 10.03 -2.48 -1.20
CA ASP A 406 8.72 -3.11 -1.05
C ASP A 406 8.07 -2.71 0.30
N PRO A 407 6.75 -2.88 0.46
CA PRO A 407 6.06 -2.42 1.67
C PRO A 407 6.53 -3.09 2.96
N LEU A 408 6.99 -4.35 2.95
CA LEU A 408 7.51 -4.99 4.15
C LEU A 408 8.84 -4.34 4.56
N SER A 409 9.73 -4.14 3.58
CA SER A 409 11.01 -3.46 3.79
C SER A 409 10.82 -2.02 4.28
N LEU A 410 9.89 -1.25 3.71
CA LEU A 410 9.55 0.09 4.19
C LEU A 410 9.03 0.06 5.63
N ALA A 411 8.10 -0.85 5.94
CA ALA A 411 7.56 -0.98 7.29
C ALA A 411 8.65 -1.35 8.30
N MET A 412 9.52 -2.31 7.99
CA MET A 412 10.69 -2.68 8.80
C MET A 412 11.60 -1.48 9.02
N ARG A 413 11.95 -0.75 7.97
CA ARG A 413 12.83 0.43 8.07
C ARG A 413 12.23 1.52 8.95
N ILE A 414 10.94 1.85 8.77
CA ILE A 414 10.23 2.83 9.59
C ILE A 414 10.22 2.41 11.05
N LEU A 415 9.82 1.16 11.36
CA LEU A 415 9.81 0.62 12.72
C LEU A 415 11.20 0.70 13.38
N THR A 416 12.24 0.36 12.62
CA THR A 416 13.62 0.39 13.10
C THR A 416 14.07 1.83 13.38
N CYS A 417 13.82 2.75 12.45
CA CYS A 417 14.14 4.17 12.61
C CYS A 417 13.49 4.75 13.87
N LEU A 418 12.18 4.50 14.06
CA LEU A 418 11.46 4.97 15.24
C LEU A 418 12.01 4.35 16.53
N SER A 419 12.45 3.09 16.52
CA SER A 419 13.00 2.44 17.71
C SER A 419 14.35 3.00 18.18
N VAL A 420 15.11 3.65 17.29
CA VAL A 420 16.42 4.25 17.60
C VAL A 420 16.43 5.78 17.46
N GLY A 421 15.24 6.41 17.40
CA GLY A 421 15.09 7.87 17.41
C GLY A 421 15.39 8.58 16.09
N VAL A 422 15.40 7.88 14.95
CA VAL A 422 15.51 8.49 13.62
C VAL A 422 14.12 8.91 13.13
N THR A 423 13.92 10.21 12.90
CA THR A 423 12.59 10.79 12.63
C THR A 423 12.34 11.17 11.17
N GLN A 424 13.35 11.15 10.29
CA GLN A 424 13.24 11.57 8.89
C GLN A 424 12.56 10.52 7.99
N ILE A 425 11.42 9.98 8.43
CA ILE A 425 10.71 8.84 7.82
C ILE A 425 9.50 9.25 6.97
N GLU A 426 9.22 10.55 6.82
CA GLU A 426 7.98 11.02 6.20
C GLU A 426 7.80 10.60 4.74
N VAL A 427 8.91 10.51 3.99
CA VAL A 427 8.89 10.05 2.59
C VAL A 427 8.56 8.56 2.52
N ASP A 428 9.28 7.74 3.29
CA ASP A 428 9.07 6.30 3.36
C ASP A 428 7.66 5.95 3.87
N LEU A 429 7.14 6.71 4.84
CA LEU A 429 5.76 6.54 5.33
C LEU A 429 4.73 6.87 4.24
N ARG A 430 4.95 7.95 3.46
CA ARG A 430 4.06 8.30 2.34
C ARG A 430 4.06 7.21 1.27
N GLU A 431 5.23 6.68 0.95
CA GLU A 431 5.37 5.57 -0.01
C GLU A 431 4.66 4.31 0.49
N LEU A 432 4.86 3.94 1.76
CA LEU A 432 4.17 2.81 2.39
C LEU A 432 2.64 2.98 2.33
N LEU A 433 2.11 4.16 2.70
CA LEU A 433 0.67 4.41 2.67
C LEU A 433 0.07 4.34 1.26
N ALA A 434 0.82 4.78 0.25
CA ALA A 434 0.39 4.70 -1.16
C ALA A 434 0.29 3.24 -1.66
N MET A 435 1.02 2.31 -1.05
CA MET A 435 1.05 0.88 -1.43
C MET A 435 -0.08 0.04 -0.81
N GLN A 436 -0.96 0.61 0.01
CA GLN A 436 -2.05 -0.17 0.62
C GLN A 436 -3.05 -0.64 -0.45
N CYS A 437 -3.33 -1.95 -0.47
CA CYS A 437 -4.21 -2.62 -1.43
C CYS A 437 -5.70 -2.32 -1.15
N GLU A 438 -6.58 -2.62 -2.10
CA GLU A 438 -8.03 -2.36 -1.96
C GLU A 438 -8.65 -3.00 -0.72
N ASP A 439 -8.32 -4.27 -0.45
CA ASP A 439 -8.78 -5.04 0.71
C ASP A 439 -8.22 -4.56 2.06
N GLY A 440 -7.36 -3.54 2.06
CA GLY A 440 -6.73 -2.94 3.25
C GLY A 440 -5.40 -3.55 3.64
N SER A 441 -4.95 -4.62 2.96
CA SER A 441 -3.63 -5.21 3.19
C SER A 441 -2.51 -4.43 2.49
N TRP A 442 -1.29 -4.93 2.64
CA TRP A 442 -0.17 -4.68 1.76
C TRP A 442 0.26 -6.00 1.11
N GLU A 443 0.74 -5.95 -0.13
CA GLU A 443 1.15 -7.14 -0.88
C GLU A 443 2.18 -8.00 -0.12
N PRO A 444 2.13 -9.34 -0.25
CA PRO A 444 3.20 -10.19 0.28
C PRO A 444 4.50 -9.85 -0.44
N CYS A 445 5.59 -9.75 0.31
CA CYS A 445 6.91 -9.43 -0.22
C CYS A 445 7.90 -10.52 0.16
N PRO A 446 8.96 -10.74 -0.64
CA PRO A 446 10.04 -11.63 -0.26
C PRO A 446 10.58 -11.30 1.13
N PHE A 447 10.45 -12.24 2.07
CA PHE A 447 10.96 -12.09 3.43
C PHE A 447 12.04 -13.12 3.70
N THR A 448 11.65 -14.38 3.88
CA THR A 448 12.59 -15.48 3.99
C THR A 448 12.84 -16.13 2.63
N ARG A 449 13.93 -16.89 2.50
CA ARG A 449 14.26 -17.64 1.29
C ARG A 449 14.98 -18.94 1.61
N TYR A 450 14.82 -19.92 0.74
CA TYR A 450 15.56 -21.17 0.84
C TYR A 450 17.04 -20.93 0.57
N GLY A 451 17.91 -21.41 1.48
CA GLY A 451 19.34 -21.12 1.41
C GLY A 451 20.04 -21.58 0.12
N LEU A 452 19.59 -22.70 -0.48
CA LEU A 452 20.14 -23.27 -1.72
C LEU A 452 19.40 -22.78 -2.97
N SER A 453 18.09 -23.06 -3.09
CA SER A 453 17.31 -22.76 -4.29
C SER A 453 16.97 -21.27 -4.44
N LYS A 454 17.14 -20.47 -3.37
CA LYS A 454 16.80 -19.04 -3.32
C LYS A 454 15.34 -18.69 -3.57
N VAL A 455 14.44 -19.69 -3.63
CA VAL A 455 12.99 -19.47 -3.67
C VAL A 455 12.58 -18.59 -2.50
N SER A 456 11.90 -17.48 -2.78
CA SER A 456 11.42 -16.55 -1.75
C SER A 456 10.10 -17.03 -1.16
N ILE A 457 9.93 -16.72 0.12
CA ILE A 457 8.70 -16.91 0.89
C ILE A 457 8.27 -15.54 1.38
N GLY A 458 7.02 -15.17 1.10
CA GLY A 458 6.40 -13.94 1.57
C GLY A 458 5.13 -14.22 2.36
N ASN A 459 4.76 -13.30 3.24
CA ASN A 459 3.54 -13.42 4.03
C ASN A 459 2.76 -12.11 4.03
N ARG A 460 1.56 -12.12 3.44
CA ARG A 460 0.72 -10.92 3.31
C ARG A 460 0.23 -10.41 4.66
N GLY A 461 -0.03 -11.33 5.60
CA GLY A 461 -0.37 -11.01 6.98
C GLY A 461 0.77 -10.31 7.71
N LEU A 462 2.00 -10.79 7.53
CA LEU A 462 3.21 -10.19 8.10
C LEU A 462 3.42 -8.78 7.56
N THR A 463 3.41 -8.60 6.24
CA THR A 463 3.53 -7.27 5.62
C THR A 463 2.49 -6.32 6.19
N THR A 464 1.23 -6.77 6.25
CA THR A 464 0.13 -5.94 6.76
C THR A 464 0.28 -5.62 8.25
N ALA A 465 0.66 -6.59 9.09
CA ALA A 465 0.87 -6.38 10.52
C ALA A 465 1.99 -5.37 10.78
N PHE A 466 3.09 -5.45 10.03
CA PHE A 466 4.22 -4.54 10.16
C PHE A 466 3.87 -3.14 9.65
N ALA A 467 3.18 -3.04 8.50
CA ALA A 467 2.73 -1.77 7.96
C ALA A 467 1.77 -1.05 8.92
N VAL A 468 0.78 -1.77 9.47
CA VAL A 468 -0.13 -1.24 10.50
C VAL A 468 0.65 -0.73 11.70
N LYS A 469 1.59 -1.53 12.23
CA LYS A 469 2.40 -1.15 13.39
C LYS A 469 3.24 0.11 13.11
N ALA A 470 3.84 0.20 11.92
CA ALA A 470 4.64 1.34 11.51
C ALA A 470 3.81 2.62 11.48
N VAL A 471 2.61 2.57 10.88
CA VAL A 471 1.69 3.71 10.80
C VAL A 471 1.20 4.13 12.20
N GLU A 472 0.86 3.17 13.06
CA GLU A 472 0.46 3.45 14.45
C GLU A 472 1.56 4.15 15.25
N MET A 473 2.80 3.65 15.15
CA MET A 473 3.94 4.25 15.86
C MET A 473 4.23 5.68 15.37
N CYS A 474 3.99 5.98 14.09
CA CYS A 474 4.11 7.35 13.56
C CYS A 474 3.01 8.31 14.05
N ARG A 475 1.87 7.78 14.51
CA ARG A 475 0.79 8.59 15.11
C ARG A 475 1.04 8.89 16.58
N GLY A 476 1.67 7.95 17.29
CA GLY A 476 1.97 8.03 18.72
C GLY A 476 3.24 8.80 19.08
N SER A 477 4.12 9.08 18.11
CA SER A 477 5.28 9.97 18.23
C SER A 477 4.94 11.44 18.02
#